data_AF-A0A2V6JMT3-F1
#
_entry.id   AF-A0A2V6JMT3-F1
#
_cell.length_a   1.000
_cell.length_b   1.000
_cell.length_c   1.000
_cell.angle_alpha   90.00
_cell.angle_beta   90.00
_cell.angle_gamma   90.00
#
_symmetry.space_group_name_H-M   'P 1'
#
loop_
_entity.id
_entity.type
_entity.pdbx_description
1 polymer ?
#
loop_
_entity_poly.entity_id
_entity_poly.type
_entity_poly.pdbx_seq_one_letter_code
_entity_poly.pdbx_strand_id
1 'polypeptide(L)'
;MIIRSAFSRWFLTLCVPCVALLVVGRQVYLSMHYGLSAWKGGGMGMFAAADELSNRYAKVFLVQSDGNRDPLVQLTPDDFDILNRALEYPTRENFRRAAKQIASENWIPAFQRRPLLKVNGKGEPMHAEEKAFRVMVASPLQPEKPETNGIEIQFWKLTYDPHTRHMHGSLAETFVFSPDELFRPRATRSNS
;
A
#
# COMPACT_ATOMS: atom_id res chain seq x y z
N MET A 1 48.32 32.24 -6.19
CA MET A 1 47.37 31.27 -5.62
C MET A 1 45.98 31.89 -5.38
N ILE A 2 45.46 32.71 -6.32
CA ILE A 2 44.20 33.48 -6.16
C ILE A 2 43.11 32.99 -7.14
N ILE A 3 43.49 32.37 -8.26
CA ILE A 3 42.57 31.95 -9.33
C ILE A 3 41.68 30.76 -8.91
N ARG A 4 42.13 29.91 -7.98
CA ARG A 4 41.34 28.76 -7.48
C ARG A 4 40.13 29.18 -6.63
N SER A 5 40.15 30.34 -5.97
CA SER A 5 39.05 30.77 -5.08
C SER A 5 37.90 31.43 -5.85
N ALA A 6 38.20 32.16 -6.93
CA ALA A 6 37.19 32.78 -7.78
C ALA A 6 36.38 31.73 -8.58
N PHE A 7 37.06 30.71 -9.11
CA PHE A 7 36.42 29.61 -9.83
C PHE A 7 35.49 28.79 -8.91
N SER A 8 35.94 28.50 -7.69
CA SER A 8 35.12 27.80 -6.68
C SER A 8 33.85 28.58 -6.30
N ARG A 9 33.97 29.90 -6.10
CA ARG A 9 32.80 30.76 -5.81
C ARG A 9 31.81 30.81 -6.97
N TRP A 10 32.29 31.00 -8.20
CA TRP A 10 31.42 31.05 -9.38
C TRP A 10 30.72 29.71 -9.64
N PHE A 11 31.45 28.60 -9.46
CA PHE A 11 30.88 27.26 -9.53
C PHE A 11 29.80 27.03 -8.46
N LEU A 12 30.04 27.44 -7.20
CA LEU A 12 29.05 27.40 -6.13
C LEU A 12 27.81 28.26 -6.46
N THR A 13 27.99 29.46 -7.00
CA THR A 13 26.89 30.34 -7.39
C THR A 13 26.00 29.74 -8.49
N LEU A 14 26.55 28.91 -9.38
CA LEU A 14 25.78 28.16 -10.38
C LEU A 14 25.21 26.84 -9.86
N CYS A 15 25.94 26.14 -8.98
CA CYS A 15 25.48 24.87 -8.41
C CYS A 15 24.25 25.04 -7.51
N VAL A 16 24.21 26.08 -6.68
CA VAL A 16 23.10 26.33 -5.75
C VAL A 16 21.73 26.45 -6.46
N PRO A 17 21.53 27.31 -7.48
CA PRO A 17 20.26 27.40 -8.18
C PRO A 17 19.92 26.13 -8.97
N CYS A 18 20.92 25.44 -9.54
CA CYS A 18 20.68 24.16 -10.21
C CYS A 18 20.17 23.08 -9.25
N VAL A 19 20.79 22.95 -8.06
CA VAL A 19 20.31 22.03 -7.02
C VAL A 19 18.93 22.44 -6.52
N ALA A 20 18.69 23.73 -6.32
CA ALA A 20 17.37 24.23 -5.92
C ALA A 20 16.29 23.88 -6.97
N LEU A 21 16.57 24.07 -8.25
CA LEU A 21 15.66 23.69 -9.34
C LEU A 21 15.40 22.19 -9.39
N LEU A 22 16.41 21.34 -9.15
CA LEU A 22 16.22 19.89 -9.06
C LEU A 22 15.33 19.50 -7.88
N VAL A 23 15.50 20.13 -6.72
CA VAL A 23 14.65 19.88 -5.55
C VAL A 23 13.22 20.32 -5.84
N VAL A 24 13.01 21.52 -6.38
CA VAL A 24 11.68 22.03 -6.73
C VAL A 24 11.01 21.15 -7.79
N GLY A 25 11.72 20.80 -8.87
CA GLY A 25 11.21 19.93 -9.93
C GLY A 25 10.82 18.55 -9.39
N ARG A 26 11.62 17.98 -8.49
CA ARG A 26 11.27 16.73 -7.81
C ARG A 26 10.03 16.87 -6.93
N GLN A 27 9.88 17.97 -6.19
CA GLN A 27 8.70 18.22 -5.35
C GLN A 27 7.43 18.38 -6.21
N VAL A 28 7.50 19.11 -7.32
CA VAL A 28 6.38 19.27 -8.27
C VAL A 28 5.99 17.93 -8.87
N TYR A 29 6.98 17.15 -9.32
CA TYR A 29 6.73 15.80 -9.85
C TYR A 29 6.05 14.89 -8.83
N LEU A 30 6.53 14.89 -7.57
CA LEU A 30 5.94 14.10 -6.50
C LEU A 30 4.52 14.54 -6.15
N SER A 31 4.26 15.84 -6.16
CA SER A 31 2.93 16.39 -5.91
C SER A 31 1.94 16.00 -7.01
N MET A 32 2.33 16.12 -8.28
CA MET A 32 1.45 15.79 -9.41
C MET A 32 1.16 14.29 -9.54
N HIS A 33 2.18 13.44 -9.33
CA HIS A 33 2.02 12.00 -9.57
C HIS A 33 1.59 11.19 -8.35
N TYR A 34 2.02 11.56 -7.16
CA TYR A 34 1.73 10.79 -5.93
C TYR A 34 0.75 11.51 -5.00
N GLY A 35 0.37 12.75 -5.30
CA GLY A 35 -0.52 13.56 -4.48
C GLY A 35 0.12 14.06 -3.18
N LEU A 36 1.43 13.84 -2.98
CA LEU A 36 2.15 14.27 -1.80
C LEU A 36 2.08 15.80 -1.72
N SER A 37 1.49 16.34 -0.65
CA SER A 37 1.42 17.79 -0.48
C SER A 37 2.84 18.38 -0.40
N ALA A 38 3.06 19.47 -1.13
CA ALA A 38 4.31 20.21 -1.10
C ALA A 38 4.47 20.80 0.30
N TRP A 39 5.39 20.23 1.08
CA TRP A 39 5.97 20.72 2.33
C TRP A 39 5.12 21.69 3.18
N LYS A 40 4.76 21.22 4.39
CA LYS A 40 4.10 21.94 5.51
C LYS A 40 4.99 23.05 6.14
N GLY A 41 5.71 23.83 5.35
CA GLY A 41 6.67 24.82 5.83
C GLY A 41 6.68 26.08 4.98
N GLY A 42 5.95 27.12 5.43
CA GLY A 42 6.14 28.47 4.90
C GLY A 42 4.91 29.36 4.90
N GLY A 43 4.26 29.55 6.06
CA GLY A 43 3.23 30.58 6.21
C GLY A 43 2.36 30.34 7.41
N MET A 44 2.35 31.29 8.35
CA MET A 44 1.38 31.33 9.44
C MET A 44 -0.03 31.18 8.86
N GLY A 45 -0.69 30.06 9.18
CA GLY A 45 -2.11 29.83 8.95
C GLY A 45 -2.53 29.68 7.50
N MET A 46 -2.38 28.50 6.92
CA MET A 46 -3.25 28.08 5.81
C MET A 46 -3.38 26.57 5.77
N PHE A 47 -4.62 26.12 5.72
CA PHE A 47 -5.07 24.74 5.66
C PHE A 47 -4.52 24.05 4.42
N ALA A 48 -3.30 23.50 4.52
CA ALA A 48 -2.86 22.48 3.58
C ALA A 48 -3.89 21.36 3.64
N ALA A 49 -4.52 21.03 2.50
CA ALA A 49 -5.31 19.81 2.39
C ALA A 49 -4.44 18.68 2.93
N ALA A 50 -4.82 18.18 4.11
CA ALA A 50 -4.00 17.27 4.89
C ALA A 50 -4.05 15.90 4.20
N ASP A 51 -3.20 15.72 3.20
CA ASP A 51 -2.89 14.40 2.69
C ASP A 51 -2.04 13.70 3.76
N GLU A 52 -2.75 13.25 4.78
CA GLU A 52 -2.25 12.48 5.91
C GLU A 52 -2.52 11.00 5.64
N LEU A 53 -1.71 10.13 6.25
CA LEU A 53 -1.90 8.68 6.15
C LEU A 53 -3.32 8.25 6.56
N SER A 54 -3.96 8.98 7.49
CA SER A 54 -5.35 8.79 7.92
C SER A 54 -6.37 8.87 6.78
N ASN A 55 -6.06 9.59 5.70
CA ASN A 55 -6.90 9.74 4.51
C ASN A 55 -6.56 8.74 3.40
N ARG A 56 -5.67 7.78 3.66
CA ARG A 56 -5.21 6.78 2.71
C ARG A 56 -5.50 5.39 3.26
N TYR A 57 -6.10 4.51 2.47
CA TYR A 57 -6.28 3.13 2.89
C TYR A 57 -6.09 2.16 1.72
N ALA A 58 -5.66 0.95 2.04
CA ALA A 58 -5.50 -0.13 1.09
C ALA A 58 -6.52 -1.23 1.39
N LYS A 59 -7.20 -1.72 0.35
CA LYS A 59 -7.94 -2.99 0.41
C LYS A 59 -7.07 -4.05 -0.24
N VAL A 60 -6.81 -5.14 0.49
CA VAL A 60 -5.97 -6.23 0.02
C VAL A 60 -6.85 -7.45 -0.23
N PHE A 61 -6.67 -8.08 -1.38
CA PHE A 61 -7.42 -9.27 -1.80
C PHE A 61 -6.43 -10.36 -2.22
N LEU A 62 -6.77 -11.60 -1.89
CA LEU A 62 -6.17 -12.78 -2.50
C LEU A 62 -6.90 -13.09 -3.80
N VAL A 63 -6.15 -13.26 -4.87
CA VAL A 63 -6.65 -13.66 -6.18
C VAL A 63 -6.36 -15.15 -6.34
N GLN A 64 -7.42 -15.96 -6.29
CA GLN A 64 -7.34 -17.40 -6.54
C GLN A 64 -7.16 -17.69 -8.03
N SER A 65 -6.72 -18.91 -8.34
CA SER A 65 -6.52 -19.37 -9.72
C SER A 65 -7.81 -19.40 -10.55
N ASP A 66 -8.97 -19.44 -9.89
CA ASP A 66 -10.30 -19.37 -10.51
C ASP A 66 -10.76 -17.93 -10.82
N GLY A 67 -9.94 -16.92 -10.49
CA GLY A 67 -10.25 -15.50 -10.65
C GLY A 67 -11.10 -14.91 -9.54
N ASN A 68 -11.46 -15.70 -8.52
CA ASN A 68 -12.21 -15.20 -7.37
C ASN A 68 -11.30 -14.37 -6.45
N ARG A 69 -11.89 -13.38 -5.78
CA ARG A 69 -11.19 -12.40 -4.95
C ARG A 69 -11.67 -12.48 -3.51
N ASP A 70 -10.80 -12.93 -2.62
CA ASP A 70 -11.11 -13.08 -1.20
C ASP A 70 -10.46 -11.93 -0.40
N PRO A 71 -11.26 -11.09 0.31
CA PRO A 71 -10.73 -9.97 1.07
C PRO A 71 -9.90 -10.41 2.28
N LEU A 72 -8.75 -9.74 2.47
CA LEU A 72 -7.88 -9.89 3.62
C LEU A 72 -8.23 -8.84 4.66
N VAL A 73 -8.62 -9.27 5.87
CA VAL A 73 -9.12 -8.36 6.92
C VAL A 73 -8.26 -8.41 8.19
N GLN A 74 -7.50 -9.48 8.40
CA GLN A 74 -6.65 -9.64 9.58
C GLN A 74 -5.18 -9.81 9.16
N LEU A 75 -4.56 -8.68 8.82
CA LEU A 75 -3.11 -8.59 8.62
C LEU A 75 -2.40 -8.68 9.97
N THR A 76 -1.20 -9.25 9.99
CA THR A 76 -0.31 -9.17 11.15
C THR A 76 0.16 -7.72 11.36
N PRO A 77 0.61 -7.35 12.58
CA PRO A 77 1.14 -6.02 12.84
C PRO A 77 2.30 -5.64 11.90
N ASP A 78 3.17 -6.60 11.59
CA ASP A 78 4.32 -6.40 10.69
C ASP A 78 3.89 -6.13 9.25
N ASP A 79 2.87 -6.84 8.77
CA ASP A 79 2.26 -6.62 7.46
C ASP A 79 1.58 -5.27 7.38
N PHE A 80 0.87 -4.88 8.45
CA PHE A 80 0.22 -3.58 8.54
C PHE A 80 1.23 -2.43 8.50
N ASP A 81 2.36 -2.56 9.19
CA ASP A 81 3.43 -1.57 9.19
C ASP A 81 4.04 -1.39 7.79
N ILE A 82 4.28 -2.47 7.06
CA ILE A 82 4.83 -2.39 5.70
C ILE A 82 3.81 -1.87 4.69
N LEU A 83 2.54 -2.24 4.86
CA LEU A 83 1.45 -1.67 4.07
C LEU A 83 1.32 -0.16 4.31
N ASN A 84 1.44 0.30 5.56
CA ASN A 84 1.43 1.72 5.91
C ASN A 84 2.60 2.47 5.25
N ARG A 85 3.82 1.92 5.30
CA ARG A 85 4.97 2.49 4.58
C ARG A 85 4.74 2.56 3.06
N ALA A 86 4.05 1.57 2.49
CA ALA A 86 3.66 1.61 1.08
C ALA A 86 2.57 2.68 0.82
N LEU A 87 1.64 2.90 1.73
CA LEU A 87 0.63 3.95 1.64
C LEU A 87 1.23 5.36 1.78
N GLU A 88 2.28 5.54 2.58
CA GLU A 88 3.02 6.81 2.68
C GLU A 88 3.65 7.21 1.33
N TYR A 89 4.26 6.24 0.64
CA TYR A 89 4.87 6.43 -0.67
C TYR A 89 4.32 5.41 -1.69
N PRO A 90 3.14 5.69 -2.29
CA PRO A 90 2.36 4.74 -3.07
C PRO A 90 2.98 4.49 -4.44
N THR A 91 4.04 3.69 -4.45
CA THR A 91 4.69 3.21 -5.66
C THR A 91 4.45 1.72 -5.84
N ARG A 92 4.37 1.28 -7.10
CA ARG A 92 4.22 -0.14 -7.44
C ARG A 92 5.26 -1.03 -6.75
N GLU A 93 6.51 -0.57 -6.64
CA GLU A 93 7.59 -1.32 -5.99
C GLU A 93 7.38 -1.45 -4.47
N ASN A 94 6.89 -0.40 -3.80
CA ASN A 94 6.58 -0.49 -2.37
C ASN A 94 5.39 -1.40 -2.10
N PHE A 95 4.33 -1.30 -2.92
CA PHE A 95 3.20 -2.22 -2.83
C PHE A 95 3.59 -3.65 -3.20
N ARG A 96 4.54 -3.86 -4.12
CA ARG A 96 5.08 -5.19 -4.42
C ARG A 96 5.81 -5.79 -3.23
N ARG A 97 6.56 -4.99 -2.48
CA ARG A 97 7.23 -5.43 -1.24
C ARG A 97 6.22 -5.81 -0.16
N ALA A 98 5.18 -4.99 0.03
CA ALA A 98 4.08 -5.30 0.93
C ALA A 98 3.36 -6.58 0.51
N ALA A 99 2.97 -6.69 -0.77
CA ALA A 99 2.33 -7.87 -1.32
C ALA A 99 3.19 -9.12 -1.16
N LYS A 100 4.51 -9.04 -1.37
CA LYS A 100 5.40 -10.18 -1.20
C LYS A 100 5.41 -10.70 0.24
N GLN A 101 5.39 -9.80 1.22
CA GLN A 101 5.35 -10.20 2.63
C GLN A 101 4.00 -10.81 3.00
N ILE A 102 2.91 -10.12 2.64
CA ILE A 102 1.55 -10.61 2.86
C ILE A 102 1.37 -11.98 2.20
N ALA A 103 1.83 -12.16 0.96
CA ALA A 103 1.74 -13.43 0.23
C ALA A 103 2.57 -14.56 0.86
N SER A 104 3.56 -14.26 1.69
CA SER A 104 4.36 -15.27 2.38
C SER A 104 3.64 -15.84 3.61
N GLU A 105 2.59 -15.19 4.09
CA GLU A 105 1.76 -15.70 5.18
C GLU A 105 0.80 -16.79 4.68
N ASN A 106 0.46 -17.72 5.59
CA ASN A 106 -0.51 -18.77 5.30
C ASN A 106 -1.92 -18.25 5.53
N TRP A 107 -2.64 -17.97 4.46
CA TRP A 107 -4.00 -17.47 4.54
C TRP A 107 -5.00 -18.61 4.55
N ILE A 108 -5.84 -18.65 5.58
CA ILE A 108 -6.98 -19.56 5.67
C ILE A 108 -8.28 -18.76 5.72
N PRO A 109 -9.38 -19.30 5.17
CA PRO A 109 -10.69 -18.68 5.35
C PRO A 109 -11.07 -18.58 6.83
N ALA A 110 -11.62 -17.44 7.25
CA ALA A 110 -11.99 -17.15 8.63
C ALA A 110 -12.96 -18.18 9.21
N PHE A 111 -13.85 -18.75 8.38
CA PHE A 111 -14.80 -19.79 8.78
C PHE A 111 -14.10 -21.07 9.26
N GLN A 112 -12.88 -21.36 8.78
CA GLN A 112 -12.11 -22.51 9.26
C GLN A 112 -11.54 -22.27 10.66
N ARG A 113 -11.29 -21.00 11.04
CA ARG A 113 -10.80 -20.63 12.38
C ARG A 113 -11.89 -20.67 13.44
N ARG A 114 -13.11 -20.25 13.09
CA ARG A 114 -14.30 -20.30 13.96
C ARG A 114 -15.52 -20.58 13.09
N PRO A 115 -16.02 -21.82 13.02
CA PRO A 115 -17.25 -22.10 12.28
C PRO A 115 -18.39 -21.29 12.89
N LEU A 116 -18.98 -20.39 12.12
CA LEU A 116 -20.16 -19.66 12.52
C LEU A 116 -21.34 -20.65 12.51
N LEU A 117 -21.68 -21.15 13.69
CA LEU A 117 -22.89 -21.94 13.89
C LEU A 117 -24.08 -20.98 13.84
N LYS A 118 -24.93 -21.12 12.84
CA LYS A 118 -26.24 -20.47 12.88
C LYS A 118 -27.02 -21.11 14.02
N VAL A 119 -27.60 -20.30 14.89
CA VAL A 119 -28.44 -20.80 15.97
C VAL A 119 -29.88 -20.48 15.61
N ASN A 120 -30.78 -21.46 15.67
CA ASN A 120 -32.21 -21.23 15.43
C ASN A 120 -32.82 -20.40 16.59
N GLY A 121 -34.06 -19.94 16.44
CA GLY A 121 -34.78 -19.21 17.50
C GLY A 121 -35.02 -20.01 18.80
N LYS A 122 -34.67 -21.30 18.84
CA LYS A 122 -34.74 -22.18 20.01
C LYS A 122 -33.37 -22.47 20.65
N GLY A 123 -32.27 -21.89 20.13
CA GLY A 123 -30.93 -22.10 20.68
C GLY A 123 -30.17 -23.30 20.10
N GLU A 124 -30.71 -24.01 19.10
CA GLU A 124 -30.06 -25.19 18.52
C GLU A 124 -29.19 -24.81 17.30
N PRO A 125 -28.01 -25.43 17.14
CA PRO A 125 -27.13 -25.17 16.00
C PRO A 125 -27.77 -25.71 14.71
N MET A 126 -28.14 -24.79 13.82
CA MET A 126 -28.38 -25.06 12.40
C MET A 126 -27.06 -25.14 11.63
N HIS A 127 -27.11 -25.87 10.50
CA HIS A 127 -25.99 -26.09 9.59
C HIS A 127 -25.14 -24.83 9.34
N ALA A 128 -23.82 -25.04 9.23
CA ALA A 128 -22.85 -24.00 8.92
C ALA A 128 -23.23 -23.32 7.59
N GLU A 129 -23.30 -22.00 7.60
CA GLU A 129 -23.65 -21.25 6.39
C GLU A 129 -22.42 -21.14 5.48
N GLU A 130 -22.42 -21.89 4.36
CA GLU A 130 -21.31 -21.94 3.39
C GLU A 130 -20.98 -20.60 2.72
N LYS A 131 -21.86 -19.60 2.83
CA LYS A 131 -21.74 -18.29 2.17
C LYS A 131 -21.36 -17.14 3.09
N ALA A 132 -20.97 -17.42 4.35
CA ALA A 132 -20.38 -16.38 5.19
C ALA A 132 -19.11 -15.87 4.49
N PHE A 133 -19.03 -14.55 4.25
CA PHE A 133 -17.96 -13.85 3.55
C PHE A 133 -16.60 -14.55 3.70
N ARG A 134 -15.98 -14.94 2.57
CA ARG A 134 -14.63 -15.53 2.52
C ARG A 134 -13.58 -14.48 2.91
N VAL A 135 -13.58 -14.11 4.19
CA VAL A 135 -12.57 -13.27 4.79
C VAL A 135 -11.37 -14.15 5.07
N MET A 136 -10.19 -13.76 4.60
CA MET A 136 -8.97 -14.55 4.82
C MET A 136 -8.22 -14.01 6.04
N VAL A 137 -7.65 -14.93 6.82
CA VAL A 137 -6.97 -14.66 8.09
C VAL A 137 -5.64 -15.43 8.12
N ALA A 138 -4.59 -14.80 8.62
CA ALA A 138 -3.27 -15.41 8.76
C ALA A 138 -3.31 -16.57 9.77
N SER A 139 -2.90 -17.77 9.36
CA SER A 139 -2.82 -18.98 10.18
C SER A 139 -1.37 -19.28 10.57
N PRO A 140 -1.07 -19.56 11.85
CA PRO A 140 0.24 -20.06 12.27
C PRO A 140 0.45 -21.54 11.89
N LEU A 141 -0.61 -22.28 11.59
CA LEU A 141 -0.54 -23.66 11.12
C LEU A 141 -0.16 -23.66 9.65
N GLN A 142 0.92 -24.35 9.28
CA GLN A 142 1.32 -24.57 7.89
C GLN A 142 0.28 -25.48 7.21
N PRO A 143 -0.52 -24.99 6.25
CA PRO A 143 -1.16 -25.89 5.31
C PRO A 143 -0.06 -26.49 4.42
N GLU A 144 -0.18 -27.78 4.10
CA GLU A 144 0.66 -28.40 3.07
C GLU A 144 0.48 -27.64 1.75
N LYS A 145 1.54 -26.96 1.30
CA LYS A 145 1.62 -26.11 0.11
C LYS A 145 0.56 -24.99 0.04
N PRO A 146 0.94 -23.72 0.29
CA PRO A 146 0.05 -22.61 -0.07
C PRO A 146 -0.16 -22.64 -1.58
N GLU A 147 -1.43 -22.76 -2.01
CA GLU A 147 -1.79 -22.40 -3.38
C GLU A 147 -1.23 -21.02 -3.64
N THR A 148 -0.40 -20.91 -4.69
CA THR A 148 0.34 -19.69 -4.96
C THR A 148 -0.64 -18.69 -5.54
N ASN A 149 -1.31 -17.96 -4.66
CA ASN A 149 -2.34 -17.00 -5.01
C ASN A 149 -1.70 -15.66 -5.37
N GLY A 150 -2.32 -14.96 -6.32
CA GLY A 150 -1.97 -13.57 -6.59
C GLY A 150 -2.46 -12.66 -5.48
N ILE A 151 -1.92 -11.43 -5.44
CA ILE A 151 -2.42 -10.40 -4.54
C ILE A 151 -2.86 -9.19 -5.35
N GLU A 152 -4.05 -8.69 -5.04
CA GLU A 152 -4.54 -7.40 -5.51
C GLU A 152 -4.59 -6.41 -4.34
N ILE A 153 -3.94 -5.26 -4.51
CA ILE A 153 -3.98 -4.14 -3.57
C ILE A 153 -4.67 -2.97 -4.26
N GLN A 154 -5.84 -2.59 -3.76
CA GLN A 154 -6.53 -1.38 -4.19
C GLN A 154 -6.15 -0.23 -3.26
N PHE A 155 -5.57 0.82 -3.82
CA PHE A 155 -5.23 2.05 -3.11
C PHE A 155 -6.36 3.07 -3.23
N TRP A 156 -6.88 3.51 -2.08
CA TRP A 156 -7.97 4.45 -1.99
C TRP A 156 -7.54 5.73 -1.28
N LYS A 157 -8.08 6.86 -1.75
CA LYS A 157 -7.90 8.18 -1.15
C LYS A 157 -9.23 8.73 -0.65
N LEU A 158 -9.24 9.21 0.58
CA LEU A 158 -10.34 9.94 1.19
C LEU A 158 -10.13 11.42 0.95
N THR A 159 -11.15 12.08 0.43
CA THR A 159 -11.18 13.52 0.25
C THR A 159 -12.38 14.07 1.01
N TYR A 160 -12.14 15.07 1.85
CA TYR A 160 -13.19 15.79 2.55
C TYR A 160 -13.57 17.04 1.78
N ASP A 161 -14.83 17.16 1.38
CA ASP A 161 -15.36 18.38 0.80
C ASP A 161 -15.92 19.28 1.93
N PRO A 162 -15.30 20.44 2.21
CA PRO A 162 -15.73 21.32 3.29
C PRO A 162 -17.09 21.98 3.03
N HIS A 163 -17.52 22.09 1.77
CA HIS A 163 -18.78 22.73 1.41
C HIS A 163 -19.97 21.80 1.66
N THR A 164 -19.85 20.54 1.23
CA THR A 164 -20.89 19.54 1.43
C THR A 164 -20.77 18.80 2.75
N ARG A 165 -19.63 18.95 3.45
CA ARG A 165 -19.28 18.24 4.69
C ARG A 165 -19.31 16.72 4.56
N HIS A 166 -19.16 16.22 3.34
CA HIS A 166 -19.12 14.79 3.05
C HIS A 166 -17.69 14.34 2.79
N MET A 167 -17.39 13.14 3.28
CA MET A 167 -16.16 12.44 2.95
C MET A 167 -16.42 11.54 1.75
N HIS A 168 -15.58 11.65 0.73
CA HIS A 168 -15.65 10.83 -0.47
C HIS A 168 -14.39 9.95 -0.57
N GLY A 169 -14.59 8.65 -0.74
CA GLY A 169 -13.51 7.70 -1.03
C GLY A 169 -13.43 7.43 -2.52
N SER A 170 -12.28 7.71 -3.12
CA SER A 170 -12.00 7.43 -4.52
C SER A 170 -10.93 6.36 -4.65
N LEU A 171 -11.11 5.44 -5.60
CA LEU A 171 -10.07 4.47 -5.97
C LEU A 171 -9.00 5.22 -6.76
N ALA A 172 -7.80 5.33 -6.20
CA ALA A 172 -6.69 6.00 -6.84
C ALA A 172 -5.97 5.07 -7.82
N GLU A 173 -5.63 3.85 -7.38
CA GLU A 173 -4.92 2.89 -8.22
C GLU A 173 -5.19 1.45 -7.76
N THR A 174 -5.09 0.49 -8.68
CA THR A 174 -5.17 -0.94 -8.37
C THR A 174 -3.88 -1.61 -8.81
N PHE A 175 -3.22 -2.28 -7.87
CA PHE A 175 -2.00 -3.04 -8.11
C PHE A 175 -2.30 -4.53 -8.05
N VAL A 176 -2.12 -5.22 -9.18
CA VAL A 176 -2.26 -6.68 -9.26
C VAL A 176 -0.87 -7.29 -9.39
N PHE A 177 -0.56 -8.22 -8.50
CA PHE A 177 0.70 -8.94 -8.46
C PHE A 177 0.45 -10.43 -8.67
N SER A 178 1.02 -10.95 -9.76
CA SER A 178 0.97 -12.38 -10.04
C SER A 178 1.91 -13.16 -9.11
N PRO A 179 1.64 -14.45 -8.87
CA PRO A 179 2.54 -15.34 -8.13
C PRO A 179 3.99 -15.28 -8.65
N ASP A 180 4.15 -15.24 -9.97
CA ASP A 180 5.45 -15.11 -10.62
C ASP A 180 6.20 -13.84 -10.22
N GLU A 181 5.52 -12.72 -10.07
CA GLU A 181 6.15 -11.46 -9.68
C GLU A 181 6.54 -11.42 -8.19
N LEU A 182 5.79 -12.13 -7.36
CA LEU A 182 6.00 -12.18 -5.91
C LEU A 182 7.14 -13.13 -5.53
N PHE A 183 7.20 -14.28 -6.21
CA PHE A 183 8.08 -15.40 -5.84
C PHE A 183 9.26 -15.63 -6.78
N ARG A 184 9.34 -15.00 -7.97
CA ARG A 184 10.54 -15.17 -8.81
C ARG A 184 11.79 -14.66 -8.09
N PRO A 185 12.86 -15.47 -8.03
CA PRO A 185 14.16 -14.98 -7.62
C PRO A 185 14.59 -13.90 -8.61
N ARG A 186 15.07 -12.77 -8.08
CA ARG A 186 15.64 -11.68 -8.88
C ARG A 186 16.71 -12.32 -9.77
N ALA A 187 16.48 -12.36 -11.09
CA ALA A 187 17.43 -12.92 -12.03
C ALA A 187 18.80 -12.29 -11.71
N THR A 188 19.73 -13.14 -11.26
CA THR A 188 21.08 -12.73 -10.91
C THR A 188 21.61 -12.00 -12.12
N ARG A 189 21.85 -10.70 -11.97
CA ARG A 189 22.51 -9.89 -13.00
C ARG A 189 23.89 -10.50 -13.15
N SER A 190 24.03 -11.44 -14.10
CA SER A 190 25.32 -11.94 -14.54
C SER A 190 26.03 -10.75 -15.14
N ASN A 191 26.92 -10.15 -14.36
CA ASN A 191 27.93 -9.24 -14.88
C ASN A 191 28.86 -10.11 -15.72
N SER A 192 28.68 -10.09 -17.04
CA SER A 192 29.73 -10.42 -18.00
C SER A 192 30.51 -9.15 -18.33
#